data_AF-A0A6H0SC66-F1
#
_entry.id   AF-A0A6H0SC66-F1
#
_cell.length_a   1.000
_cell.length_b   1.000
_cell.length_c   1.000
_cell.angle_alpha   90.00
_cell.angle_beta   90.00
_cell.angle_gamma   90.00
#
_symmetry.space_group_name_H-M   'P 1'
#
loop_
_entity.id
_entity.type
_entity.pdbx_description
1 polymer ?
#
loop_
_entity_poly.entity_id
_entity_poly.type
_entity_poly.pdbx_seq_one_letter_code
_entity_poly.pdbx_strand_id
1 'polypeptide(L)'
;MIVTLKSPPLPVSWARLAPPVIIVNGWPLPEPRQGRNSIPAPPGRYRIHVHLRYLVPARMGPADYDADVVAGQWTEIEYKPPLWTLGRGSLGPPPQHYRGLVPILVVLAVSVVVSLLMLLIIL
;
A
#
# COMPACT_ATOMS: atom_id res chain seq x y z
N MET A 1 -19.49 -1.68 0.14
CA MET A 1 -18.21 -1.67 0.88
C MET A 1 -17.50 -0.32 0.73
N ILE A 2 -16.58 0.01 1.63
CA ILE A 2 -15.76 1.22 1.59
C ILE A 2 -14.29 0.81 1.55
N VAL A 3 -13.55 1.29 0.55
CA VAL A 3 -12.10 1.08 0.45
C VAL A 3 -11.41 2.43 0.65
N THR A 4 -10.64 2.55 1.73
CA THR A 4 -9.93 3.78 2.10
C THR A 4 -8.44 3.64 1.87
N LEU A 5 -7.90 4.39 0.93
CA LEU A 5 -6.46 4.46 0.65
C LEU A 5 -5.84 5.53 1.52
N LYS A 6 -4.96 5.12 2.45
CA LYS A 6 -4.23 6.05 3.31
C LYS A 6 -3.08 6.72 2.58
N SER A 7 -2.75 7.93 3.03
CA SER A 7 -1.66 8.71 2.46
C SER A 7 -0.33 7.97 2.55
N PRO A 8 0.51 8.03 1.50
CA PRO A 8 1.86 7.50 1.54
C PRO A 8 2.71 8.07 2.68
N PRO A 9 3.54 7.24 3.34
CA PRO A 9 4.45 7.67 4.38
C PRO A 9 5.60 8.50 3.78
N LEU A 10 6.33 9.23 4.64
CA LEU A 10 7.38 10.17 4.24
C LEU A 10 8.36 9.64 3.18
N PRO A 11 8.94 8.42 3.30
CA PRO A 11 9.94 7.93 2.34
C PRO A 11 9.41 7.77 0.91
N VAL A 12 8.09 7.67 0.74
CA VAL A 12 7.43 7.53 -0.56
C VAL A 12 6.33 8.57 -0.73
N SER A 13 6.50 9.75 -0.13
CA SER A 13 5.51 10.83 -0.15
C SER A 13 5.13 11.30 -1.56
N TRP A 14 6.04 11.19 -2.52
CA TRP A 14 5.79 11.43 -3.94
C TRP A 14 4.63 10.58 -4.50
N ALA A 15 4.37 9.40 -3.92
CA ALA A 15 3.31 8.51 -4.34
C ALA A 15 1.91 9.08 -4.07
N ARG A 16 1.79 10.24 -3.40
CA ARG A 16 0.52 11.00 -3.30
C ARG A 16 -0.02 11.43 -4.67
N LEU A 17 0.87 11.58 -5.64
CA LEU A 17 0.53 11.93 -7.01
C LEU A 17 0.34 10.69 -7.91
N ALA A 18 0.64 9.50 -7.39
CA ALA A 18 0.52 8.26 -8.15
C ALA A 18 -0.96 7.85 -8.27
N PRO A 19 -1.48 7.64 -9.49
CA PRO A 19 -2.87 7.21 -9.68
C PRO A 19 -3.11 5.87 -8.98
N PRO A 20 -4.12 5.76 -8.10
CA PRO A 20 -4.47 4.50 -7.50
C PRO A 20 -5.17 3.59 -8.52
N VAL A 21 -5.11 2.29 -8.27
CA VAL A 21 -5.87 1.28 -8.98
C VAL A 21 -6.54 0.41 -7.95
N ILE A 22 -7.85 0.27 -8.05
CA ILE A 22 -8.66 -0.62 -7.23
C ILE A 22 -9.34 -1.58 -8.21
N ILE A 23 -9.18 -2.88 -7.99
CA ILE A 23 -9.81 -3.93 -8.78
C ILE A 23 -10.67 -4.75 -7.83
N VAL A 24 -11.93 -4.95 -8.19
CA VAL A 24 -12.90 -5.74 -7.42
C VAL A 24 -13.37 -6.89 -8.29
N ASN A 25 -13.15 -8.13 -7.85
CA ASN A 25 -13.48 -9.35 -8.61
C ASN A 25 -12.92 -9.34 -10.05
N GLY A 26 -11.72 -8.80 -10.23
CA GLY A 26 -11.08 -8.67 -11.55
C GLY A 26 -11.50 -7.44 -12.36
N TRP A 27 -12.50 -6.68 -11.91
CA TRP A 27 -12.98 -5.48 -12.61
C TRP A 27 -12.37 -4.20 -12.02
N PRO A 28 -11.69 -3.37 -12.84
CA PRO A 28 -11.13 -2.12 -12.36
C PRO A 28 -12.23 -1.12 -12.04
N LEU A 29 -12.09 -0.41 -10.91
CA LEU A 29 -12.93 0.73 -10.59
C LEU A 29 -12.61 1.88 -11.59
N PRO A 30 -13.61 2.57 -12.18
CA PRO A 30 -13.36 3.59 -13.20
C PRO A 30 -12.60 4.83 -12.69
N GLU A 31 -12.95 5.33 -11.50
CA GLU A 31 -12.39 6.56 -10.94
C GLU A 31 -11.92 6.36 -9.48
N PRO A 32 -10.88 5.55 -9.26
CA PRO A 32 -10.34 5.35 -7.92
C PRO A 32 -9.67 6.64 -7.42
N ARG A 33 -9.89 6.95 -6.14
CA ARG A 33 -9.32 8.13 -5.47
C ARG A 33 -8.37 7.70 -4.36
N GLN A 34 -7.31 8.48 -4.14
CA GLN A 34 -6.55 8.38 -2.90
C GLN A 34 -7.45 8.91 -1.77
N GLY A 35 -7.69 8.12 -0.74
CA GLY A 35 -8.73 8.36 0.26
C GLY A 35 -9.91 7.41 0.14
N ARG A 36 -11.11 7.88 0.50
CA ARG A 36 -12.31 7.05 0.67
C ARG A 36 -13.00 6.79 -0.66
N ASN A 37 -13.20 5.51 -1.00
CA ASN A 37 -13.94 5.06 -2.18
C ASN A 37 -15.16 4.26 -1.70
N SER A 38 -16.37 4.76 -1.99
CA SER A 38 -17.61 4.05 -1.73
C SER A 38 -17.97 3.18 -2.92
N ILE A 39 -18.03 1.87 -2.73
CA ILE A 39 -18.32 0.91 -3.79
C ILE A 39 -19.63 0.21 -3.44
N PRO A 40 -20.72 0.45 -4.19
CA PRO A 40 -21.95 -0.32 -4.06
C PRO A 40 -21.63 -1.80 -4.29
N ALA A 41 -21.84 -2.61 -3.27
CA ALA A 41 -21.57 -4.03 -3.30
C ALA A 41 -22.68 -4.73 -2.51
N PRO A 42 -23.51 -5.56 -3.16
CA PRO A 42 -24.43 -6.45 -2.47
C PRO A 42 -23.71 -7.34 -1.44
N PRO A 43 -24.45 -7.98 -0.52
CA PRO A 43 -23.86 -8.96 0.39
C PRO A 43 -23.21 -10.11 -0.41
N GLY A 44 -22.01 -10.51 -0.02
CA GLY A 44 -21.22 -11.52 -0.73
C GLY A 44 -19.72 -11.39 -0.51
N ARG A 45 -18.96 -12.31 -1.10
CA ARG A 45 -17.50 -12.34 -1.01
C ARG A 45 -16.86 -11.64 -2.21
N TYR A 46 -15.88 -10.77 -1.94
CA TYR A 46 -15.21 -9.95 -2.95
C TYR A 46 -13.69 -10.08 -2.83
N ARG A 47 -13.02 -10.36 -3.95
CA ARG A 47 -11.57 -10.26 -4.07
C ARG A 47 -11.21 -8.82 -4.44
N ILE A 48 -10.45 -8.16 -3.59
CA ILE A 48 -10.05 -6.77 -3.78
C ILE A 48 -8.55 -6.73 -3.97
N HIS A 49 -8.12 -6.02 -5.00
CA HIS A 49 -6.72 -5.75 -5.27
C HIS A 49 -6.50 -4.24 -5.35
N VAL A 50 -5.44 -3.75 -4.70
CA VAL A 50 -5.06 -2.34 -4.71
C VAL A 50 -3.57 -2.20 -5.02
N HIS A 51 -3.23 -1.25 -5.88
CA HIS A 51 -1.86 -0.77 -6.09
C HIS A 51 -1.86 0.70 -6.53
N LEU A 52 -0.70 1.34 -6.47
CA LEU A 52 -0.47 2.65 -7.09
C LEU A 52 0.26 2.44 -8.43
N ARG A 53 -0.15 3.14 -9.49
CA ARG A 53 0.58 3.11 -10.76
C ARG A 53 1.90 3.85 -10.60
N TYR A 54 2.98 3.20 -10.98
CA TYR A 54 4.31 3.77 -10.97
C TYR A 54 5.09 3.31 -12.21
N LEU A 55 6.17 3.99 -12.57
CA LEU A 55 6.88 3.68 -13.82
C LEU A 55 7.74 2.41 -13.67
N VAL A 56 8.57 2.36 -12.63
CA VAL A 56 9.49 1.24 -12.36
C VAL A 56 9.57 1.00 -10.85
N PRO A 57 8.81 0.04 -10.29
CA PRO A 57 7.97 -0.95 -10.96
C PRO A 57 6.63 -0.38 -11.44
N ALA A 58 6.02 -1.03 -12.44
CA ALA A 58 4.70 -0.67 -12.98
C ALA A 58 3.59 -0.56 -11.90
N ARG A 59 3.75 -1.33 -10.82
CA ARG A 59 2.81 -1.42 -9.69
C ARG A 59 3.57 -1.23 -8.39
N MET A 60 3.27 -0.15 -7.69
CA MET A 60 3.78 0.09 -6.35
C MET A 60 2.77 -0.39 -5.31
N GLY A 61 3.27 -1.11 -4.30
CA GLY A 61 2.45 -1.52 -3.17
C GLY A 61 1.32 -2.50 -3.47
N PRO A 62 1.44 -3.48 -4.38
CA PRO A 62 0.34 -4.41 -4.64
C PRO A 62 -0.08 -5.13 -3.36
N ALA A 63 -1.39 -5.17 -3.13
CA ALA A 63 -2.01 -5.84 -2.00
C ALA A 63 -3.36 -6.44 -2.39
N ASP A 64 -3.64 -7.63 -1.89
CA ASP A 64 -4.88 -8.36 -2.12
C ASP A 64 -5.58 -8.67 -0.80
N TYR A 65 -6.91 -8.68 -0.81
CA TYR A 65 -7.73 -9.00 0.34
C TYR A 65 -9.06 -9.62 -0.10
N ASP A 66 -9.51 -10.65 0.59
CA ASP A 66 -10.85 -11.20 0.44
C ASP A 66 -11.76 -10.57 1.49
N ALA A 67 -12.74 -9.80 1.04
CA ALA A 67 -13.70 -9.15 1.91
C ALA A 67 -15.05 -9.87 1.87
N ASP A 68 -15.62 -10.12 3.04
CA ASP A 68 -17.01 -10.52 3.18
C ASP A 68 -17.87 -9.28 3.43
N VAL A 69 -18.78 -9.01 2.50
CA VAL A 69 -19.75 -7.93 2.58
C VAL A 69 -21.04 -8.45 3.19
N VAL A 70 -21.43 -7.89 4.33
CA VAL A 70 -22.64 -8.26 5.06
C VAL A 70 -23.78 -7.29 4.77
N ALA A 71 -25.02 -7.77 4.84
CA ALA A 71 -26.20 -6.93 4.63
C ALA A 71 -26.36 -5.88 5.73
N GLY A 72 -26.81 -4.68 5.36
CA GLY A 72 -27.18 -3.62 6.31
C GLY A 72 -26.00 -2.84 6.91
N GLN A 73 -24.75 -3.15 6.56
CA GLN A 73 -23.57 -2.42 7.04
C GLN A 73 -22.53 -2.21 5.93
N TRP A 74 -21.74 -1.15 6.07
CA TRP A 74 -20.58 -0.93 5.20
C TRP A 74 -19.40 -1.76 5.69
N THR A 75 -18.91 -2.71 4.88
CA THR A 75 -17.61 -3.34 5.11
C THR A 75 -16.51 -2.33 4.85
N GLU A 76 -15.74 -1.98 5.89
CA GLU A 76 -14.62 -1.05 5.81
C GLU A 76 -13.29 -1.77 5.56
N ILE A 77 -12.53 -1.24 4.61
CA ILE A 77 -11.25 -1.81 4.19
C ILE A 77 -10.26 -0.66 4.06
N GLU A 78 -9.10 -0.82 4.67
CA GLU A 78 -8.02 0.16 4.63
C GLU A 78 -6.86 -0.38 3.79
N TYR A 79 -6.36 0.45 2.88
CA TYR A 79 -5.11 0.22 2.16
C TYR A 79 -4.03 1.16 2.70
N LYS A 80 -2.84 0.60 2.97
CA LYS A 80 -1.63 1.37 3.25
C LYS A 80 -0.52 1.00 2.26
N PRO A 81 0.04 1.99 1.52
CA PRO A 81 1.20 1.74 0.66
C PRO A 81 2.43 1.33 1.49
N PRO A 82 3.40 0.64 0.90
CA PRO A 82 4.64 0.25 1.58
C PRO A 82 5.49 1.48 1.93
N LEU A 83 6.44 1.29 2.86
CA LEU A 83 7.45 2.31 3.17
C LEU A 83 8.52 2.48 2.09
N TRP A 84 8.57 1.60 1.09
CA TRP A 84 9.55 1.63 0.01
C TRP A 84 8.90 1.14 -1.30
N THR A 85 9.41 1.59 -2.45
CA THR A 85 8.74 1.50 -3.75
C THR A 85 8.49 0.08 -4.25
N LEU A 86 9.40 -0.84 -3.95
CA LEU A 86 9.33 -2.26 -4.34
C LEU A 86 8.54 -3.11 -3.34
N GLY A 87 8.09 -2.54 -2.23
CA GLY A 87 7.38 -3.26 -1.18
C GLY A 87 5.94 -3.62 -1.56
N ARG A 88 5.37 -4.54 -0.79
CA ARG A 88 3.92 -4.82 -0.80
C ARG A 88 3.16 -3.87 0.11
N GLY A 89 1.96 -3.47 -0.32
CA GLY A 89 1.03 -2.74 0.53
C GLY A 89 0.42 -3.65 1.60
N SER A 90 -0.35 -3.02 2.49
CA SER A 90 -1.24 -3.69 3.45
C SER A 90 -2.68 -3.38 3.07
N LEU A 91 -3.54 -4.39 3.06
CA LEU A 91 -4.95 -4.27 2.71
C LEU A 91 -5.76 -5.18 3.63
N GLY A 92 -6.80 -4.65 4.26
CA GLY A 92 -7.66 -5.40 5.18
C GLY A 92 -8.52 -4.50 6.06
N PRO A 93 -9.14 -5.02 7.13
CA PRO A 93 -9.96 -4.23 8.04
C PRO A 93 -9.12 -3.13 8.72
N PRO A 94 -9.66 -1.91 8.91
CA PRO A 94 -8.95 -0.88 9.65
C PRO A 94 -8.79 -1.27 11.14
N PRO A 95 -7.69 -0.83 11.80
CA PRO A 95 -6.53 -0.16 11.23
C PRO A 95 -5.50 -1.13 10.62
N GLN A 96 -4.91 -0.77 9.48
CA GLN A 96 -3.79 -1.51 8.89
C GLN A 96 -2.43 -0.94 9.34
N HIS A 97 -1.34 -1.70 9.23
CA HIS A 97 0.01 -1.22 9.51
C HIS A 97 0.81 -0.99 8.23
N TYR A 98 1.71 -0.01 8.24
CA TYR A 98 2.67 0.18 7.14
C TYR A 98 3.66 -0.99 7.11
N ARG A 99 3.85 -1.60 5.94
CA ARG A 99 4.83 -2.66 5.71
C ARG A 99 6.17 -2.08 5.26
N GLY A 100 7.26 -2.78 5.59
CA GLY A 100 8.59 -2.49 5.07
C GLY A 100 9.50 -1.68 5.99
N LEU A 101 9.21 -1.57 7.30
CA LEU A 101 10.10 -0.88 8.24
C LEU A 101 11.42 -1.64 8.44
N VAL A 102 11.34 -2.96 8.62
CA VAL A 102 12.51 -3.83 8.82
C VAL A 102 13.56 -3.69 7.70
N PRO A 103 13.22 -3.84 6.40
CA PRO A 103 14.23 -3.70 5.35
C PRO A 103 14.86 -2.31 5.30
N ILE A 104 14.11 -1.24 5.63
CA ILE A 104 14.67 0.11 5.71
C ILE A 104 15.71 0.22 6.83
N LEU A 105 15.40 -0.33 8.01
CA LEU A 105 16.33 -0.32 9.14
C LEU A 105 17.60 -1.12 8.82
N VAL A 106 17.47 -2.25 8.12
CA VAL A 106 18.62 -3.06 7.67
C VAL A 106 19.50 -2.27 6.70
N VAL A 107 18.92 -1.63 5.69
CA VAL A 107 19.68 -0.81 4.73
C VAL A 107 20.39 0.33 5.45
N LEU A 108 19.71 1.03 6.35
CA LEU A 108 20.30 2.12 7.12
C LEU A 108 21.48 1.64 8.00
N ALA A 109 21.30 0.52 8.70
CA ALA A 109 22.36 -0.06 9.54
C ALA A 109 23.58 -0.46 8.71
N VAL A 110 23.37 -1.12 7.56
CA VAL A 110 24.45 -1.48 6.63
C VAL A 110 25.18 -0.23 6.12
N SER A 111 24.46 0.83 5.74
CA SER A 111 25.07 2.08 5.29
C SER A 111 25.98 2.68 6.36
N VAL A 112 25.53 2.72 7.62
CA VAL A 112 26.35 3.22 8.74
C VAL A 112 27.62 2.40 8.92
N VAL A 113 27.50 1.07 8.93
CA VAL A 113 28.66 0.16 9.07
C VAL A 113 29.67 0.37 7.94
N VAL A 114 29.19 0.44 6.69
CA VAL A 114 30.06 0.68 5.53
C VAL A 114 30.77 2.03 5.62
N SER A 115 30.07 3.10 6.00
CA SER A 115 30.67 4.42 6.18
C SER A 115 31.75 4.43 7.26
N LEU A 116 31.53 3.74 8.38
CA LEU A 116 32.52 3.63 9.45
C LEU A 116 33.76 2.84 9.01
N LEU A 117 33.57 1.75 8.26
CA LEU A 117 34.68 0.98 7.69
C LEU A 117 35.50 1.80 6.71
N MET A 118 34.85 2.57 5.83
CA MET A 118 35.54 3.46 4.89
C MET A 118 36.34 4.54 5.63
N LEU A 119 35.78 5.14 6.68
CA LEU A 119 36.48 6.12 7.50
C LEU A 119 37.73 5.52 8.16
N LEU A 120 37.63 4.30 8.69
CA LEU A 120 38.75 3.60 9.30
C LEU A 120 39.88 3.28 8.30
N ILE A 121 39.53 2.99 7.04
CA ILE A 121 40.53 2.73 5.99
C ILE A 121 41.27 4.02 5.57
N ILE A 122 40.62 5.17 5.68
CA ILE A 122 41.17 6.48 5.28
C ILE A 122 42.10 7.06 6.36
N LEU A 123 41.87 6.72 7.63
CA LEU A 123 42.64 7.20 8.79
C LEU A 123 43.92 6.39 8.99
#